data_AF-A0A7C7TNN8-F1
#
_entry.id   AF-A0A7C7TNN8-F1
#
_cell.length_a   1.000
_cell.length_b   1.000
_cell.length_c   1.000
_cell.angle_alpha   90.00
_cell.angle_beta   90.00
_cell.angle_gamma   90.00
#
_symmetry.space_group_name_H-M   'P 1'
#
loop_
_entity.id
_entity.type
_entity.pdbx_description
1 polymer ?
#
loop_
_entity_poly.entity_id
_entity_poly.type
_entity_poly.pdbx_seq_one_letter_code
_entity_poly.pdbx_strand_id
1 'polypeptide(L)'
;MTNLWRKLTYHNGNGWWNLPHGPSNELNPPHEGPIGGVWLSNMFRTMTHGGVAHAGPGFYWLIGAALGIITLLEVWLFGVEGLGGWYVPLLLGLSALKFVGVVAFFMHLRFDHRMFTYVFVSAMALGILIFVIILFLAEFGHQPPNVF
;
A
#
# COMPACT_ATOMS: atom_id res chain seq x y z
N MET A 1 -56.56 8.28 2.09
CA MET A 1 -55.69 9.19 1.29
C MET A 1 -54.18 8.89 1.48
N THR A 2 -53.75 7.65 1.74
CA THR A 2 -52.35 7.34 2.14
C THR A 2 -51.52 6.62 1.05
N ASN A 3 -51.98 6.56 -0.19
CA ASN A 3 -51.39 5.71 -1.23
C ASN A 3 -50.36 6.43 -2.14
N LEU A 4 -50.20 7.74 -1.99
CA LEU A 4 -49.37 8.57 -2.89
C LEU A 4 -47.96 8.77 -2.35
N TRP A 5 -47.83 9.06 -1.05
CA TRP A 5 -46.55 9.13 -0.34
C TRP A 5 -45.76 7.83 -0.41
N ARG A 6 -46.44 6.68 -0.31
CA ARG A 6 -45.83 5.36 -0.47
C ARG A 6 -45.33 5.11 -1.90
N LYS A 7 -45.93 5.74 -2.93
CA LYS A 7 -45.47 5.58 -4.33
C LYS A 7 -44.27 6.46 -4.67
N LEU A 8 -44.15 7.63 -4.05
CA LEU A 8 -43.02 8.54 -4.27
C LEU A 8 -41.72 8.04 -3.65
N THR A 9 -41.80 7.32 -2.52
CA THR A 9 -40.62 6.79 -1.84
C THR A 9 -40.24 5.38 -2.28
N TYR A 10 -41.10 4.68 -3.05
CA TYR A 10 -40.81 3.35 -3.59
C TYR A 10 -40.43 3.46 -5.07
N HIS A 11 -39.14 3.33 -5.34
CA HIS A 11 -38.62 3.20 -6.71
C HIS A 11 -38.90 1.76 -7.20
N ASN A 12 -39.96 1.58 -8.00
CA ASN A 12 -40.25 0.30 -8.63
C ASN A 12 -39.39 0.19 -9.90
N GLY A 13 -38.39 -0.69 -9.89
CA GLY A 13 -37.40 -0.84 -10.97
C GLY A 13 -37.95 -1.59 -12.19
N ASN A 14 -39.05 -1.13 -12.78
CA ASN A 14 -39.66 -1.80 -13.93
C ASN A 14 -39.24 -1.19 -15.28
N GLY A 15 -38.35 -1.90 -15.99
CA GLY A 15 -38.80 -2.60 -17.21
C GLY A 15 -38.52 -2.01 -18.60
N TRP A 16 -37.60 -1.06 -18.80
CA TRP A 16 -37.10 -0.77 -20.17
C TRP A 16 -35.91 -1.68 -20.52
N TRP A 17 -34.93 -1.83 -19.63
CA TRP A 17 -33.75 -2.65 -19.89
C TRP A 17 -33.87 -4.02 -19.20
N ASN A 18 -33.89 -5.11 -19.96
CA ASN A 18 -33.70 -6.46 -19.43
C ASN A 18 -32.21 -6.68 -19.11
N LEU A 19 -31.71 -6.04 -18.04
CA LEU A 19 -30.36 -6.33 -17.56
C LEU A 19 -30.36 -7.73 -16.93
N PRO A 20 -29.41 -8.62 -17.30
CA PRO A 20 -29.26 -9.89 -16.61
C PRO A 20 -29.08 -9.63 -15.12
N HIS A 21 -29.91 -10.27 -14.29
CA HIS A 21 -29.82 -10.12 -12.84
C HIS A 21 -28.53 -10.81 -12.37
N GLY A 22 -27.53 -9.99 -12.03
CA GLY A 22 -26.32 -10.45 -11.39
C GLY A 22 -26.54 -10.65 -9.89
N PRO A 23 -25.67 -11.42 -9.22
CA PRO A 23 -25.75 -11.65 -7.77
C PRO A 23 -25.75 -10.34 -6.94
N SER A 24 -25.31 -9.22 -7.52
CA SER A 24 -25.31 -7.88 -6.90
C SER A 24 -26.68 -7.19 -6.80
N ASN A 25 -27.75 -7.77 -7.36
CA ASN A 25 -29.10 -7.21 -7.33
C ASN A 25 -30.00 -7.85 -6.25
N GLU A 26 -29.49 -8.80 -5.46
CA GLU A 26 -30.26 -9.43 -4.39
C GLU A 26 -30.31 -8.52 -3.15
N LEU A 27 -31.33 -8.63 -2.29
CA LEU A 27 -31.49 -7.78 -1.10
C LEU A 27 -30.45 -8.09 0.00
N ASN A 28 -29.88 -9.29 -0.02
CA ASN A 28 -28.76 -9.73 0.83
C ASN A 28 -27.80 -10.61 0.01
N PRO A 29 -26.96 -10.01 -0.81
CA PRO A 29 -26.08 -10.77 -1.69
C PRO A 29 -24.99 -11.46 -0.87
N PRO A 30 -24.55 -12.66 -1.26
CA PRO A 30 -23.61 -13.45 -0.47
C PRO A 30 -22.29 -12.76 -0.10
N HIS A 31 -21.97 -11.59 -0.69
CA HIS A 31 -20.69 -10.88 -0.53
C HIS A 31 -20.80 -9.35 -0.29
N GLU A 32 -21.91 -8.85 0.26
CA GLU A 32 -22.14 -7.39 0.39
C GLU A 32 -22.06 -6.81 1.81
N GLY A 33 -21.84 -7.65 2.82
CA GLY A 33 -21.55 -7.19 4.17
C GLY A 33 -20.09 -6.75 4.34
N PRO A 34 -19.79 -5.87 5.33
CA PRO A 34 -18.41 -5.50 5.69
C PRO A 34 -17.50 -6.68 6.05
N ILE A 35 -18.04 -7.88 6.19
CA ILE A 35 -17.37 -9.13 6.58
C ILE A 35 -17.84 -10.34 5.74
N GLY A 36 -18.62 -10.13 4.66
CA GLY A 36 -19.31 -11.19 3.89
C GLY A 36 -18.50 -11.89 2.78
N GLY A 37 -17.25 -11.50 2.58
CA GLY A 37 -16.30 -12.19 1.71
C GLY A 37 -14.93 -11.81 2.21
N VAL A 38 -14.08 -12.81 2.49
CA VAL A 38 -12.70 -12.71 3.01
C VAL A 38 -12.26 -11.26 3.13
N TRP A 39 -12.44 -10.64 4.31
CA TRP A 39 -12.38 -9.18 4.50
C TRP A 39 -11.14 -8.53 3.85
N LEU A 40 -10.01 -9.23 3.84
CA LEU A 40 -8.79 -8.84 3.13
C LEU A 40 -8.97 -8.64 1.61
N SER A 41 -9.73 -9.49 0.92
CA SER A 41 -9.89 -9.43 -0.54
C SER A 41 -10.78 -8.27 -0.98
N ASN A 42 -11.82 -7.95 -0.20
CA ASN A 42 -12.68 -6.80 -0.47
C ASN A 42 -11.91 -5.50 -0.21
N MET A 43 -11.05 -5.45 0.81
CA MET A 43 -10.13 -4.34 1.00
C MET A 43 -9.15 -4.20 -0.17
N PHE A 44 -8.51 -5.29 -0.60
CA PHE A 44 -7.58 -5.26 -1.72
C PHE A 44 -8.26 -4.84 -3.04
N ARG A 45 -9.51 -5.25 -3.24
CA ARG A 45 -10.33 -4.88 -4.39
C ARG A 45 -10.69 -3.39 -4.35
N THR A 46 -11.10 -2.85 -3.20
CA THR A 46 -11.32 -1.40 -3.02
C THR A 46 -10.03 -0.57 -3.23
N MET A 47 -8.85 -1.15 -2.93
CA MET A 47 -7.55 -0.52 -3.15
C MET A 47 -7.09 -0.47 -4.62
N THR A 48 -7.62 -1.32 -5.51
CA THR A 48 -7.20 -1.41 -6.93
C THR A 48 -8.22 -0.82 -7.91
N HIS A 49 -9.42 -0.43 -7.45
CA HIS A 49 -10.38 0.30 -8.30
C HIS A 49 -9.91 1.74 -8.52
N GLY A 50 -9.10 1.94 -9.57
CA GLY A 50 -8.66 3.25 -10.05
C GLY A 50 -9.77 4.05 -10.73
N GLY A 51 -10.82 4.40 -10.00
CA GLY A 51 -12.00 5.06 -10.60
C GLY A 51 -12.90 5.90 -9.68
N VAL A 52 -12.61 6.05 -8.39
CA VAL A 52 -13.38 6.93 -7.49
C VAL A 52 -12.48 7.99 -6.89
N ALA A 53 -12.82 9.24 -7.20
CA ALA A 53 -11.93 10.39 -7.19
C ALA A 53 -11.41 10.86 -5.82
N HIS A 54 -11.69 10.19 -4.69
CA HIS A 54 -11.18 10.61 -3.37
C HIS A 54 -10.83 9.40 -2.50
N ALA A 55 -9.53 9.13 -2.33
CA ALA A 55 -9.04 8.25 -1.27
C ALA A 55 -9.40 8.87 0.09
N GLY A 56 -10.45 8.38 0.74
CA GLY A 56 -10.92 8.91 2.02
C GLY A 56 -9.86 8.77 3.14
N PRO A 57 -9.90 9.61 4.19
CA PRO A 57 -8.94 9.60 5.31
C PRO A 57 -8.72 8.23 5.97
N GLY A 58 -9.73 7.34 5.93
CA GLY A 58 -9.63 5.97 6.45
C GLY A 58 -8.61 5.09 5.70
N PHE A 59 -8.30 5.39 4.44
CA PHE A 59 -7.31 4.66 3.64
C PHE A 59 -5.88 4.86 4.18
N TYR A 60 -5.52 6.11 4.50
CA TYR A 60 -4.21 6.44 5.05
C TYR A 60 -4.01 5.82 6.43
N TRP A 61 -5.06 5.81 7.25
CA TRP A 61 -5.04 5.17 8.57
C TRP A 61 -4.78 3.68 8.48
N LEU A 62 -5.38 2.99 7.50
CA LEU A 62 -5.17 1.56 7.29
C LEU A 62 -3.75 1.23 6.84
N ILE A 63 -3.19 2.01 5.89
CA ILE A 63 -1.80 1.80 5.44
C ILE A 63 -0.82 2.13 6.56
N GLY A 64 -1.08 3.20 7.32
CA GLY A 64 -0.31 3.53 8.51
C GLY A 64 -0.35 2.41 9.56
N ALA A 65 -1.51 1.80 9.79
CA ALA A 65 -1.63 0.65 10.69
C ALA A 65 -0.85 -0.57 10.15
N ALA A 66 -0.94 -0.87 8.86
CA ALA A 66 -0.17 -1.96 8.25
C ALA A 66 1.34 -1.74 8.38
N LEU A 67 1.83 -0.53 8.07
CA LEU A 67 3.23 -0.15 8.27
C LEU A 67 3.65 -0.25 9.74
N GLY A 68 2.76 0.16 10.66
CA GLY A 68 2.95 0.03 12.11
C GLY A 68 3.05 -1.43 12.57
N ILE A 69 2.31 -2.34 11.96
CA ILE A 69 2.43 -3.78 12.24
C ILE A 69 3.79 -4.29 11.74
N ILE A 70 4.25 -3.85 10.57
CA ILE A 70 5.59 -4.21 10.06
C ILE A 70 6.69 -3.62 10.97
N THR A 71 6.50 -2.44 11.57
CA THR A 71 7.46 -1.89 12.56
C THR A 71 7.46 -2.67 13.85
N LEU A 72 6.30 -3.06 14.35
CA LEU A 72 6.21 -3.88 15.55
C LEU A 72 6.83 -5.27 15.32
N LEU A 73 6.62 -5.88 14.15
CA LEU A 73 7.29 -7.11 13.75
C LEU A 73 8.82 -6.95 13.65
N GLU A 74 9.31 -5.83 13.11
CA GLU A 74 10.75 -5.57 13.02
C GLU A 74 11.39 -5.46 14.40
N VAL A 75 10.78 -4.72 15.33
CA VAL A 75 11.26 -4.60 16.72
C VAL A 75 11.20 -5.95 17.44
N TRP A 76 10.17 -6.75 17.19
CA TRP A 76 10.07 -8.09 17.74
C TRP A 76 11.17 -9.01 17.19
N LEU A 77 11.40 -8.99 15.87
CA LEU A 77 12.49 -9.74 15.22
C LEU A 77 13.88 -9.29 15.71
N PHE A 78 14.06 -8.00 15.99
CA PHE A 78 15.28 -7.46 16.61
C PHE A 78 15.56 -8.09 17.98
N GLY A 79 14.51 -8.39 18.75
CA GLY A 79 14.64 -9.02 20.07
C GLY A 79 14.81 -10.54 20.06
N VAL A 80 14.64 -11.21 18.92
CA VAL A 80 14.80 -12.67 18.81
C VAL A 80 16.25 -13.01 18.44
N GLU A 81 17.00 -13.51 19.42
CA GLU A 81 18.34 -14.03 19.20
C GLU A 81 18.28 -15.39 18.47
N GLY A 82 18.63 -15.42 17.18
CA GLY A 82 18.62 -16.66 16.40
C GLY A 82 18.78 -16.52 14.88
N LEU A 83 18.76 -15.29 14.36
CA LEU A 83 18.75 -15.04 12.90
C LEU A 83 20.14 -15.02 12.24
N GLY A 84 21.23 -15.12 13.01
CA GLY A 84 22.60 -15.25 12.51
C GLY A 84 22.93 -14.25 11.39
N GLY A 85 23.51 -14.72 10.29
CA GLY A 85 23.86 -13.90 9.12
C GLY A 85 22.67 -13.39 8.29
N TRP A 86 21.46 -13.96 8.45
CA TRP A 86 20.25 -13.49 7.77
C TRP A 86 19.66 -12.23 8.40
N TYR A 87 20.12 -11.88 9.60
CA TYR A 87 19.62 -10.75 10.37
C TYR A 87 19.70 -9.40 9.61
N VAL A 88 20.90 -9.08 9.12
CA VAL A 88 21.17 -7.81 8.42
C VAL A 88 20.30 -7.63 7.17
N PRO A 89 20.29 -8.57 6.21
CA PRO A 89 19.49 -8.41 5.00
C PRO A 89 17.97 -8.48 5.25
N LEU A 90 17.50 -9.19 6.28
CA LEU A 90 16.08 -9.20 6.65
C LEU A 90 15.63 -7.82 7.15
N LEU A 91 16.40 -7.20 8.05
CA LEU A 91 16.12 -5.86 8.56
C LEU A 91 16.19 -4.81 7.45
N LEU A 92 17.20 -4.89 6.57
CA LEU A 92 17.28 -4.04 5.39
C LEU A 92 16.05 -4.19 4.49
N GLY A 93 15.61 -5.42 4.24
CA GLY A 93 14.42 -5.71 3.44
C GLY A 93 13.13 -5.15 4.05
N LEU A 94 12.92 -5.33 5.36
CA LEU A 94 11.77 -4.79 6.08
C LEU A 94 11.76 -3.25 6.09
N SER A 95 12.92 -2.63 6.27
CA SER A 95 13.08 -1.18 6.20
C SER A 95 12.81 -0.64 4.80
N ALA A 96 13.35 -1.28 3.76
CA ALA A 96 13.09 -0.92 2.36
C ALA A 96 11.60 -1.04 2.00
N LEU A 97 10.92 -2.09 2.46
CA LEU A 97 9.49 -2.28 2.22
C LEU A 97 8.67 -1.14 2.83
N LYS A 98 8.98 -0.75 4.08
CA LYS A 98 8.32 0.38 4.75
C LYS A 98 8.56 1.68 4.00
N PHE A 99 9.81 1.90 3.60
CA PHE A 99 10.18 3.10 2.84
C PHE A 99 9.36 3.20 1.55
N VAL A 100 9.28 2.13 0.76
CA VAL A 100 8.47 2.09 -0.47
C VAL A 100 7.00 2.33 -0.16
N GLY A 101 6.46 1.73 0.91
CA GLY A 101 5.08 1.95 1.35
C GLY A 101 4.80 3.42 1.71
N VAL A 102 5.69 4.05 2.47
CA VAL A 102 5.57 5.48 2.84
C VAL A 102 5.63 6.36 1.60
N VAL A 103 6.60 6.13 0.70
CA VAL A 103 6.78 6.95 -0.50
C VAL A 103 5.60 6.78 -1.47
N ALA A 104 5.18 5.54 -1.73
CA ALA A 104 4.11 5.28 -2.69
C ALA A 104 2.76 5.84 -2.21
N PHE A 105 2.45 5.71 -0.92
CA PHE A 105 1.13 6.03 -0.38
C PHE A 105 1.06 7.33 0.43
N PHE A 106 2.00 7.61 1.34
CA PHE A 106 1.99 8.82 2.17
C PHE A 106 2.58 10.04 1.47
N MET A 107 3.58 9.87 0.61
CA MET A 107 4.08 10.95 -0.25
C MET A 107 3.24 11.13 -1.53
N HIS A 108 2.13 10.39 -1.66
CA HIS A 108 1.17 10.48 -2.77
C HIS A 108 1.75 10.19 -4.17
N LEU A 109 2.98 9.68 -4.31
CA LEU A 109 3.59 9.37 -5.62
C LEU A 109 2.72 8.47 -6.50
N ARG A 110 1.95 7.54 -5.91
CA ARG A 110 1.03 6.66 -6.65
C ARG A 110 -0.18 7.40 -7.24
N PHE A 111 -0.59 8.50 -6.62
CA PHE A 111 -1.80 9.26 -6.98
C PHE A 111 -1.48 10.54 -7.76
N ASP A 112 -0.21 10.96 -7.78
CA ASP A 112 0.26 12.17 -8.45
C ASP A 112 0.85 11.87 -9.86
N HIS A 113 1.24 12.92 -10.58
CA HIS A 113 1.84 12.82 -11.91
C HIS A 113 3.20 12.10 -11.86
N ARG A 114 3.47 11.25 -12.86
CA ARG A 114 4.67 10.39 -12.94
C ARG A 114 6.00 11.14 -12.85
N MET A 115 6.00 12.44 -13.14
CA MET A 115 7.17 13.32 -13.01
C MET A 115 7.70 13.38 -11.58
N PHE A 116 6.83 13.42 -10.57
CA PHE A 116 7.27 13.42 -9.17
C PHE A 116 7.94 12.11 -8.78
N THR A 117 7.45 10.99 -9.33
CA THR A 117 8.10 9.68 -9.15
C THR A 117 9.49 9.67 -9.76
N TYR A 118 9.67 10.20 -10.97
CA TYR A 118 10.99 10.24 -11.61
C TYR A 118 12.01 11.09 -10.85
N VAL A 119 11.60 12.28 -10.36
CA VAL A 119 12.50 13.15 -9.57
C VAL A 119 12.89 12.50 -8.24
N PHE A 120 11.94 11.85 -7.57
CA PHE A 120 12.23 11.16 -6.32
C PHE A 120 13.17 9.97 -6.51
N VAL A 121 12.88 9.12 -7.50
CA VAL A 121 13.68 7.94 -7.80
C VAL A 121 15.07 8.33 -8.29
N SER A 122 15.20 9.40 -9.08
CA SER A 122 16.51 9.89 -9.53
C SER A 122 17.35 10.41 -8.36
N ALA A 123 16.75 11.17 -7.44
CA ALA A 123 17.43 11.63 -6.23
C ALA A 123 17.86 10.46 -5.33
N MET A 124 17.00 9.46 -5.16
CA MET A 124 17.32 8.24 -4.41
C MET A 124 18.48 7.46 -5.07
N ALA A 125 18.41 7.23 -6.37
CA ALA A 125 19.45 6.52 -7.11
C ALA A 125 20.80 7.24 -7.02
N LEU A 126 20.78 8.57 -7.12
CA LEU A 126 21.96 9.41 -6.98
C LEU A 126 22.53 9.31 -5.56
N GLY A 127 21.70 9.35 -4.52
CA GLY A 127 22.12 9.15 -3.13
C GLY A 127 22.77 7.79 -2.88
N ILE A 128 22.15 6.71 -3.38
CA ILE A 128 22.71 5.35 -3.29
C ILE A 128 24.06 5.28 -4.02
N LEU A 129 24.15 5.88 -5.21
CA LEU A 129 25.38 5.89 -6.00
C LEU A 129 26.51 6.62 -5.26
N ILE A 130 26.25 7.81 -4.69
CA ILE A 130 27.23 8.53 -3.88
C ILE A 130 27.66 7.68 -2.67
N PHE A 131 26.72 7.07 -1.96
CA PHE A 131 27.01 6.24 -0.80
C PHE A 131 27.92 5.05 -1.17
N VAL A 132 27.62 4.36 -2.27
CA VAL A 132 28.45 3.26 -2.77
C VAL A 132 29.85 3.75 -3.16
N ILE A 133 29.96 4.90 -3.83
CA ILE A 133 31.27 5.50 -4.18
C ILE A 133 32.09 5.79 -2.92
N ILE A 134 31.47 6.35 -1.88
CA ILE A 134 32.15 6.63 -0.61
C ILE A 134 32.63 5.34 0.06
N LEU A 135 31.81 4.29 0.09
CA LEU A 135 32.21 2.98 0.63
C LEU A 135 33.39 2.38 -0.14
N PHE A 136 33.35 2.44 -1.47
CA PHE A 136 34.47 2.01 -2.31
C PHE A 136 35.74 2.83 -1.99
N LEU A 137 35.63 4.15 -1.94
CA LEU A 137 36.76 5.02 -1.65
C LEU A 137 37.34 4.75 -0.25
N ALA A 138 36.50 4.49 0.75
CA ALA A 138 36.96 4.19 2.10
C ALA A 138 37.78 2.90 2.16
N GLU A 139 37.35 1.86 1.43
CA GLU A 139 38.04 0.57 1.35
C GLU A 139 39.39 0.69 0.59
N PHE A 140 39.37 1.28 -0.61
CA PHE A 140 40.57 1.42 -1.43
C PHE A 140 41.53 2.51 -0.94
N GLY A 141 41.04 3.49 -0.19
CA GLY A 141 41.84 4.59 0.36
C GLY A 141 42.62 4.22 1.63
N HIS A 142 42.24 3.13 2.33
CA HIS A 142 42.93 2.67 3.55
C HIS A 142 44.08 1.68 3.29
N GLN A 143 44.46 1.42 2.04
CA GLN A 143 45.63 0.57 1.78
C GLN A 143 46.90 1.24 2.35
N PRO A 144 47.64 0.58 3.27
CA PRO A 144 48.90 1.12 3.75
C PRO A 144 49.86 1.28 2.57
N PRO A 145 50.74 2.31 2.58
CA PRO A 145 51.70 2.48 1.50
C PRO A 145 52.47 1.18 1.31
N ASN A 146 52.49 0.71 0.07
CA ASN A 146 53.27 -0.43 -0.38
C ASN A 146 54.75 -0.16 -0.09
N VAL A 147 55.21 -0.65 1.06
CA VAL A 147 56.63 -0.78 1.38
C VAL A 147 57.17 -1.91 0.51
N PHE A 148 57.92 -1.52 -0.53
CA PHE A 148 58.73 -2.42 -1.35
C PHE A 148 59.75 -3.19 -0.51
#